data_AF-A0A383XQ72-F1
#
_entry.id   AF-A0A383XQ72-F1
#
_cell.length_a   1.000
_cell.length_b   1.000
_cell.length_c   1.000
_cell.angle_alpha   90.00
_cell.angle_beta   90.00
_cell.angle_gamma   90.00
#
_symmetry.space_group_name_H-M   'P 1'
#
loop_
_entity.id
_entity.type
_entity.pdbx_description
1 polymer ?
#
loop_
_entity_poly.entity_id
_entity_poly.type
_entity_poly.pdbx_seq_one_letter_code
_entity_poly.pdbx_strand_id
1 'polypeptide(L)'
;MASRTSPLTALRRLSLVAPLLLLGCDTGDDEGVAGACVNLPNDEVLQIDQATGANTGSVIGEITLSGFAIDGQTVTAASIADQRNRNITLDDNALTCVLPCAFGTQEGTWTFGASADGYDLTPQEVVAVYNRFVGGCPSYVEDGTHTDITLQESGS
;
A
#
# COMPACT_ATOMS: atom_id res chain seq x y z
N MET A 1 -11.62 -18.99 -72.18
CA MET A 1 -12.42 -18.07 -71.33
C MET A 1 -13.88 -18.50 -71.43
N ALA A 2 -14.40 -19.20 -70.42
CA ALA A 2 -15.79 -19.65 -70.41
C ALA A 2 -16.35 -19.74 -68.99
N SER A 3 -17.48 -19.04 -68.83
CA SER A 3 -18.66 -19.42 -68.04
C SER A 3 -18.57 -19.45 -66.51
N ARG A 4 -19.41 -18.63 -65.85
CA ARG A 4 -20.63 -19.11 -65.17
C ARG A 4 -21.49 -17.98 -64.61
N THR A 5 -22.78 -18.17 -64.76
CA THR A 5 -23.94 -17.37 -64.36
C THR A 5 -24.50 -17.86 -63.01
N SER A 6 -24.92 -16.91 -62.15
CA SER A 6 -25.96 -17.00 -61.08
C SER A 6 -25.71 -17.93 -59.87
N PRO A 7 -26.33 -17.75 -58.67
CA PRO A 7 -27.54 -16.97 -58.37
C PRO A 7 -27.50 -16.01 -57.16
N LEU A 8 -28.52 -15.13 -57.10
CA LEU A 8 -28.95 -14.42 -55.89
C LEU A 8 -29.34 -15.43 -54.80
N THR A 9 -28.72 -15.32 -53.63
CA THR A 9 -29.16 -16.01 -52.42
C THR A 9 -29.56 -14.94 -51.39
N ALA A 10 -30.85 -14.83 -51.16
CA ALA A 10 -31.44 -14.06 -50.09
C ALA A 10 -31.03 -14.68 -48.73
N LEU A 11 -30.31 -13.93 -47.89
CA LEU A 11 -30.16 -14.27 -46.47
C LEU A 11 -30.83 -13.21 -45.60
N ARG A 12 -32.12 -13.49 -45.38
CA ARG A 12 -32.82 -13.51 -44.08
C ARG A 12 -32.13 -12.71 -42.96
N ARG A 13 -32.60 -11.47 -42.77
CA ARG A 13 -32.40 -10.70 -41.53
C ARG A 13 -32.94 -11.51 -40.35
N LEU A 14 -32.06 -12.01 -39.50
CA LEU A 14 -32.41 -12.59 -38.21
C LEU A 14 -32.06 -11.55 -37.13
N SER A 15 -33.06 -10.77 -36.73
CA SER A 15 -32.97 -9.93 -35.54
C SER A 15 -32.93 -10.85 -34.33
N LEU A 16 -31.77 -10.96 -33.68
CA LEU A 16 -31.64 -11.56 -32.36
C LEU A 16 -31.96 -10.46 -31.34
N VAL A 17 -33.21 -10.43 -30.88
CA VAL A 17 -33.63 -9.62 -29.74
C VAL A 17 -33.05 -10.30 -28.50
N ALA A 18 -31.94 -9.77 -27.98
CA ALA A 18 -31.42 -10.15 -26.67
C ALA A 18 -32.36 -9.57 -25.60
N PRO A 19 -32.94 -10.38 -24.70
CA PRO A 19 -33.71 -9.85 -23.57
C PRO A 19 -32.72 -9.15 -22.63
N LEU A 20 -32.83 -7.82 -22.54
CA LEU A 20 -32.24 -7.06 -21.43
C LEU A 20 -32.87 -7.56 -20.13
N LEU A 21 -32.09 -8.26 -19.33
CA LEU A 21 -32.39 -8.52 -17.92
C LEU A 21 -32.29 -7.18 -17.18
N LEU A 22 -33.44 -6.51 -17.02
CA LEU A 22 -33.60 -5.40 -16.09
C LEU A 22 -33.60 -5.97 -14.67
N LEU A 23 -32.42 -6.16 -14.09
CA LEU A 23 -32.26 -6.15 -12.65
C LEU A 23 -32.40 -4.68 -12.21
N GLY A 24 -33.64 -4.27 -11.93
CA GLY A 24 -33.91 -3.01 -11.25
C GLY A 24 -33.34 -3.07 -9.85
N CYS A 25 -32.25 -2.34 -9.61
CA CYS A 25 -31.89 -1.93 -8.26
C CYS A 25 -32.86 -0.80 -7.87
N ASP A 26 -33.58 -1.06 -6.78
CA ASP A 26 -34.36 -0.10 -6.01
C ASP A 26 -33.54 1.19 -5.83
N THR A 27 -33.92 2.24 -6.55
CA THR A 27 -33.29 3.55 -6.43
C THR A 27 -34.11 4.33 -5.43
N GLY A 28 -33.76 4.20 -4.15
CA GLY A 28 -34.27 5.07 -3.11
C GLY A 28 -33.82 6.50 -3.40
N ASP A 29 -34.80 7.41 -3.42
CA ASP A 29 -34.61 8.86 -3.50
C ASP A 29 -33.91 9.37 -2.22
N ASP A 30 -32.58 9.33 -2.21
CA ASP A 30 -31.78 10.12 -1.27
C ASP A 30 -31.03 11.19 -2.08
N GLU A 31 -31.47 12.44 -1.95
CA GLU A 31 -30.74 13.63 -2.42
C GLU A 31 -29.51 13.90 -1.55
N GLY A 32 -28.67 12.88 -1.37
CA GLY A 32 -27.30 13.01 -0.93
C GLY A 32 -26.41 12.91 -2.17
N VAL A 33 -25.43 13.79 -2.32
CA VAL A 33 -24.37 13.61 -3.31
C VAL A 33 -23.78 12.22 -3.08
N ALA A 34 -24.13 11.24 -3.92
CA ALA A 34 -23.60 9.89 -3.85
C ALA A 34 -22.11 9.97 -4.20
N GLY A 35 -21.28 10.09 -3.16
CA GLY A 35 -19.82 10.06 -3.31
C GLY A 35 -19.38 8.73 -3.89
N ALA A 36 -18.25 8.73 -4.60
CA ALA A 36 -17.65 7.48 -5.06
C ALA A 36 -17.37 6.57 -3.86
N CYS A 37 -17.79 5.30 -3.94
CA CYS A 37 -17.42 4.31 -2.94
C CYS A 37 -15.92 3.99 -3.12
N VAL A 38 -15.10 4.48 -2.19
CA VAL A 38 -13.64 4.33 -2.20
C VAL A 38 -13.18 3.42 -1.06
N ASN A 39 -12.02 2.79 -1.24
CA ASN A 39 -11.33 2.05 -0.20
C ASN A 39 -10.15 2.87 0.33
N LEU A 40 -10.08 3.06 1.64
CA LEU A 40 -9.10 3.96 2.28
C LEU A 40 -8.27 3.25 3.35
N PRO A 41 -6.98 3.59 3.49
CA PRO A 41 -6.17 3.16 4.62
C PRO A 41 -6.63 3.84 5.91
N ASN A 42 -6.90 3.05 6.95
CA ASN A 42 -7.33 3.55 8.26
C ASN A 42 -6.17 3.73 9.25
N ASP A 43 -5.08 2.99 9.05
CA ASP A 43 -3.83 3.04 9.82
C ASP A 43 -2.60 3.01 8.88
N GLU A 44 -1.41 3.02 9.48
CA GLU A 44 -0.15 2.86 8.77
C GLU A 44 0.08 1.40 8.35
N VAL A 45 0.62 1.19 7.15
CA VAL A 45 0.86 -0.14 6.59
C VAL A 45 2.08 -0.85 7.19
N LEU A 46 3.04 -0.09 7.72
CA LEU A 46 4.26 -0.60 8.33
C LEU A 46 4.42 -0.06 9.75
N GLN A 47 4.54 -0.97 10.71
CA GLN A 47 4.71 -0.69 12.13
C GLN A 47 6.01 -1.34 12.61
N ILE A 48 6.91 -0.54 13.17
CA ILE A 48 8.15 -1.01 13.79
C ILE A 48 7.93 -1.00 15.30
N ASP A 49 7.85 -2.19 15.89
CA ASP A 49 7.51 -2.36 17.31
C ASP A 49 8.76 -2.21 18.18
N GLN A 50 9.87 -2.81 17.76
CA GLN A 50 11.12 -2.80 18.50
C GLN A 50 12.34 -2.75 17.59
N ALA A 51 13.43 -2.14 18.09
CA ALA A 51 14.76 -2.26 17.54
C ALA A 51 15.72 -2.82 18.60
N THR A 52 16.60 -3.74 18.18
CA THR A 52 17.59 -4.34 19.07
C THR A 52 18.98 -4.40 18.46
N GLY A 53 20.02 -4.38 19.30
CA GLY A 53 21.39 -4.64 18.87
C GLY A 53 21.62 -6.11 18.54
N ALA A 54 22.25 -6.39 17.40
CA ALA A 54 22.48 -7.74 16.88
C ALA A 54 23.32 -8.60 17.84
N ASN A 55 24.37 -8.02 18.42
CA ASN A 55 25.30 -8.77 19.27
C ASN A 55 24.94 -8.67 20.76
N THR A 56 24.42 -7.51 21.18
CA THR A 56 24.16 -7.22 22.59
C THR A 56 22.74 -7.53 23.03
N GLY A 57 21.78 -7.57 22.11
CA GLY A 57 20.35 -7.63 22.43
C GLY A 57 19.82 -6.37 23.13
N SER A 58 20.60 -5.29 23.18
CA SER A 58 20.19 -4.03 23.81
C SER A 58 18.99 -3.45 23.09
N VAL A 59 18.00 -2.97 23.84
CA VAL A 59 16.83 -2.30 23.28
C VAL A 59 17.18 -0.88 22.90
N ILE A 60 16.79 -0.48 21.68
CA ILE A 60 17.05 0.83 21.11
C ILE A 60 15.70 1.56 21.03
N GLY A 61 15.60 2.73 21.68
CA GLY A 61 14.34 3.47 21.80
C GLY A 61 14.08 4.47 20.68
N GLU A 62 15.13 4.90 19.98
CA GLU A 62 15.05 5.86 18.87
C GLU A 62 16.02 5.43 17.77
N ILE A 63 15.54 5.46 16.53
CA ILE A 63 16.31 5.09 15.34
C ILE A 63 16.14 6.16 14.25
N THR A 64 17.15 6.28 13.39
CA THR A 64 17.09 7.09 12.18
C THR A 64 16.89 6.17 10.98
N LEU A 65 15.88 6.48 10.17
CA LEU A 65 15.51 5.73 8.97
C LEU A 65 15.83 6.55 7.72
N SER A 66 16.44 5.93 6.71
CA SER A 66 16.84 6.62 5.48
C SER A 66 16.86 5.70 4.25
N GLY A 67 17.01 6.26 3.05
CA GLY A 67 17.23 5.48 1.83
C GLY A 67 16.04 4.59 1.43
N PHE A 68 14.83 5.13 1.49
CA PHE A 68 13.58 4.38 1.30
C PHE A 68 13.31 3.99 -0.16
N ALA A 69 12.75 2.79 -0.35
CA ALA A 69 12.11 2.38 -1.59
C ALA A 69 10.91 1.45 -1.33
N ILE A 70 9.95 1.45 -2.25
CA ILE A 70 8.79 0.55 -2.27
C ILE A 70 8.80 -0.19 -3.60
N ASP A 71 8.86 -1.52 -3.58
CA ASP A 71 8.98 -2.37 -4.78
C ASP A 71 10.12 -1.93 -5.71
N GLY A 72 11.24 -1.50 -5.10
CA GLY A 72 12.43 -1.01 -5.81
C GLY A 72 12.33 0.42 -6.35
N GLN A 73 11.19 1.10 -6.18
CA GLN A 73 11.03 2.51 -6.53
C GLN A 73 11.41 3.40 -5.34
N THR A 74 12.42 4.25 -5.52
CA THR A 74 12.85 5.20 -4.49
C THR A 74 11.71 6.13 -4.09
N VAL A 75 11.52 6.30 -2.79
CA VAL A 75 10.61 7.28 -2.20
C VAL A 75 11.37 8.18 -1.23
N THR A 76 10.91 9.41 -1.06
CA THR A 76 11.59 10.38 -0.19
C THR A 76 11.08 10.28 1.24
N ALA A 77 11.94 10.59 2.21
CA ALA A 77 11.52 10.72 3.61
C ALA A 77 10.36 11.74 3.76
N ALA A 78 10.46 12.89 3.07
CA ALA A 78 9.41 13.90 3.05
C ALA A 78 8.06 13.34 2.57
N SER A 79 8.04 12.59 1.46
CA SER A 79 6.81 11.99 0.94
C SER A 79 6.19 10.92 1.87
N ILE A 80 6.99 10.32 2.75
CA ILE A 80 6.50 9.40 3.79
C ILE A 80 5.96 10.20 4.98
N ALA A 81 6.66 11.26 5.40
CA ALA A 81 6.24 12.14 6.48
C ALA A 81 4.93 12.91 6.16
N ASP A 82 4.66 13.16 4.87
CA ASP A 82 3.40 13.75 4.39
C ASP A 82 2.23 12.75 4.37
N GLN A 83 2.49 11.45 4.56
CA GLN A 83 1.46 10.40 4.69
C GLN A 83 1.10 10.16 6.16
N ARG A 84 0.19 9.20 6.40
CA ARG A 84 -0.08 8.71 7.77
C ARG A 84 1.22 8.20 8.39
N ASN A 85 1.49 8.67 9.60
CA ASN A 85 2.62 8.27 10.40
C ASN A 85 2.34 8.47 11.89
N ARG A 86 3.10 7.76 12.71
CA ARG A 86 3.05 7.82 14.17
C ARG A 86 4.47 7.75 14.73
N ASN A 87 4.79 8.68 15.63
CA ASN A 87 6.10 8.80 16.29
C ASN A 87 7.27 8.94 15.29
N ILE A 88 7.01 9.59 14.16
CA ILE A 88 8.00 9.93 13.15
C ILE A 88 8.19 11.44 13.13
N THR A 89 9.44 11.89 13.03
CA THR A 89 9.78 13.28 12.69
C THR A 89 10.68 13.30 11.47
N LEU A 90 10.42 14.19 10.52
CA LEU A 90 11.31 14.43 9.40
C LEU A 90 12.49 15.29 9.84
N ASP A 91 13.71 14.80 9.63
CA ASP A 91 14.95 15.57 9.78
C ASP A 91 15.74 15.48 8.47
N ASP A 92 15.78 16.61 7.74
CA ASP A 92 16.30 16.70 6.37
C ASP A 92 15.75 15.61 5.43
N ASN A 93 16.54 14.57 5.17
CA ASN A 93 16.24 13.46 4.24
C ASN A 93 16.09 12.12 4.98
N ALA A 94 15.91 12.16 6.30
CA ALA A 94 15.74 10.99 7.15
C ALA A 94 14.50 11.13 8.03
N LEU A 95 14.03 9.99 8.55
CA LEU A 95 12.95 9.95 9.53
C LEU A 95 13.52 9.51 10.87
N THR A 96 13.41 10.37 11.88
CA THR A 96 13.62 9.96 13.27
C THR A 96 12.37 9.21 13.71
N CYS A 97 12.54 7.96 14.13
CA CYS A 97 11.50 7.08 14.63
C CYS A 97 11.72 6.82 16.12
N VAL A 98 10.79 7.31 16.94
CA VAL A 98 10.75 6.99 18.38
C VAL A 98 9.86 5.77 18.55
N LEU A 99 10.44 4.66 19.01
CA LEU A 99 9.78 3.35 19.01
C LEU A 99 8.74 3.22 20.14
N PRO A 100 7.60 2.54 19.89
CA PRO A 100 7.19 2.00 18.59
C PRO A 100 6.75 3.11 17.63
N CYS A 101 7.07 2.99 16.34
CA CYS A 101 6.69 3.96 15.31
C CYS A 101 6.00 3.28 14.12
N ALA A 102 5.30 4.05 13.30
CA ALA A 102 4.62 3.52 12.13
C ALA A 102 4.55 4.57 11.01
N PHE A 103 4.53 4.13 9.76
CA PHE A 103 4.42 5.03 8.61
C PHE A 103 3.93 4.35 7.33
N GLY A 104 3.49 5.19 6.40
CA GLY A 104 3.14 4.80 5.04
C GLY A 104 1.75 4.23 4.91
N THR A 105 1.17 4.33 3.71
CA THR A 105 -0.13 3.75 3.40
C THR A 105 -0.12 2.84 2.17
N GLN A 106 1.05 2.63 1.58
CA GLN A 106 1.23 1.84 0.38
C GLN A 106 1.78 0.45 0.72
N GLU A 107 1.02 -0.59 0.39
CA GLU A 107 1.48 -1.98 0.48
C GLU A 107 2.62 -2.23 -0.52
N GLY A 108 3.48 -3.20 -0.21
CA GLY A 108 4.60 -3.59 -1.06
C GLY A 108 5.83 -4.02 -0.27
N THR A 109 6.93 -4.24 -0.97
CA THR A 109 8.24 -4.53 -0.35
C THR A 109 8.94 -3.22 -0.04
N TRP A 110 9.00 -2.87 1.24
CA TRP A 110 9.68 -1.69 1.73
C TRP A 110 11.14 -2.02 2.02
N THR A 111 12.05 -1.22 1.47
CA THR A 111 13.47 -1.25 1.83
C THR A 111 13.92 0.10 2.35
N PHE A 112 14.74 0.09 3.40
CA PHE A 112 15.28 1.29 4.03
C PHE A 112 16.50 0.93 4.87
N GLY A 113 17.38 1.89 5.14
CA GLY A 113 18.43 1.75 6.15
C GLY A 113 17.94 2.27 7.50
N ALA A 114 18.30 1.56 8.57
CA ALA A 114 18.07 1.99 9.94
C ALA A 114 19.40 2.11 10.69
N SER A 115 19.56 3.16 11.50
CA SER A 115 20.75 3.40 12.32
C SER A 115 20.36 4.01 13.67
N ALA A 116 21.28 4.01 14.62
CA ALA A 116 21.13 4.64 15.93
C ALA A 116 22.50 4.99 16.50
N ASP A 117 22.54 5.75 17.59
CA ASP A 117 23.79 6.03 18.29
C ASP A 117 24.49 4.74 18.74
N GLY A 118 25.72 4.53 18.26
CA GLY A 118 26.48 3.30 18.52
C GLY A 118 26.15 2.12 17.58
N TYR A 119 25.32 2.34 16.55
CA TYR A 119 24.92 1.34 15.57
C TYR A 119 25.12 1.83 14.14
N ASP A 120 25.64 0.95 13.28
CA ASP A 120 25.84 1.21 11.87
C ASP A 120 24.52 1.19 11.09
N LEU A 121 24.52 1.86 9.93
CA LEU A 121 23.39 1.82 9.00
C LEU A 121 23.16 0.39 8.50
N THR A 122 22.09 -0.23 8.98
CA THR A 122 21.73 -1.61 8.68
C THR A 122 20.54 -1.64 7.71
N PRO A 123 20.65 -2.28 6.54
CA PRO A 123 19.55 -2.38 5.59
C PRO A 123 18.44 -3.26 6.14
N GLN A 124 17.20 -2.84 5.92
CA GLN A 124 15.97 -3.52 6.29
C GLN A 124 15.14 -3.79 5.02
N GLU A 125 14.44 -4.91 5.01
CA GLU A 125 13.48 -5.28 3.97
C GLU A 125 12.25 -5.88 4.64
N VAL A 126 11.08 -5.28 4.40
CA VAL A 126 9.82 -5.69 5.03
C VAL A 126 8.70 -5.71 3.99
N VAL A 127 7.96 -6.82 3.92
CA VAL A 127 6.75 -6.90 3.10
C VAL A 127 5.58 -6.33 3.91
N ALA A 128 5.15 -5.13 3.57
CA ALA A 128 4.09 -4.41 4.26
C ALA A 128 2.72 -4.63 3.59
N VAL A 129 1.74 -5.11 4.35
CA VAL A 129 0.37 -5.39 3.92
C VAL A 129 -0.63 -5.05 5.02
N TYR A 130 -1.87 -4.75 4.63
CA TYR A 130 -3.00 -4.67 5.56
C TYR A 130 -3.64 -6.05 5.74
N ASN A 131 -3.91 -6.42 6.98
CA ASN A 131 -4.40 -7.76 7.31
C ASN A 131 -5.92 -7.80 7.52
N ARG A 132 -6.60 -6.66 7.49
CA ARG A 132 -8.04 -6.57 7.73
C ARG A 132 -8.72 -5.61 6.75
N PHE A 133 -9.87 -6.06 6.24
CA PHE A 133 -10.78 -5.26 5.45
C PHE A 133 -12.07 -4.99 6.21
N VAL A 134 -12.50 -3.74 6.24
CA VAL A 134 -13.78 -3.30 6.82
C VAL A 134 -14.69 -2.82 5.70
N GLY A 135 -15.79 -3.55 5.50
CA GLY A 135 -16.80 -3.20 4.49
C GLY A 135 -17.56 -1.91 4.82
N GLY A 136 -18.12 -1.28 3.79
CA GLY A 136 -18.85 -0.02 3.87
C GLY A 136 -18.67 0.81 2.60
N CYS A 137 -19.31 1.97 2.53
CA CYS A 137 -18.99 3.01 1.54
C CYS A 137 -18.80 4.35 2.27
N PRO A 138 -17.55 4.80 2.48
CA PRO A 138 -16.29 4.14 2.06
C PRO A 138 -15.99 2.84 2.84
N SER A 139 -15.15 1.99 2.25
CA SER A 139 -14.55 0.83 2.91
C SER A 139 -13.15 1.18 3.40
N TYR A 140 -12.60 0.34 4.28
CA TYR A 140 -11.28 0.55 4.87
C TYR A 140 -10.40 -0.68 4.85
N VAL A 141 -9.10 -0.47 4.78
CA VAL A 141 -8.07 -1.46 5.10
C VAL A 141 -7.30 -1.03 6.33
N GLU A 142 -7.00 -1.98 7.20
CA GLU A 142 -6.32 -1.75 8.46
C GLU A 142 -5.55 -2.99 8.94
N ASP A 143 -4.94 -2.88 10.12
CA ASP A 143 -4.05 -3.87 10.72
C ASP A 143 -2.81 -4.09 9.84
N GLY A 144 -2.02 -3.03 9.66
CA GLY A 144 -0.74 -3.05 8.92
C GLY A 144 0.29 -4.04 9.46
N THR A 145 1.34 -4.32 8.68
CA THR A 145 2.42 -5.23 9.06
C THR A 145 3.19 -4.70 10.28
N HIS A 146 3.34 -5.56 11.28
CA HIS A 146 4.21 -5.35 12.44
C HIS A 146 5.56 -6.03 12.26
N THR A 147 6.64 -5.36 12.65
CA THR A 147 8.00 -5.90 12.53
C THR A 147 8.91 -5.43 13.66
N ASP A 148 9.87 -6.28 14.01
CA ASP A 148 11.02 -5.96 14.83
C ASP A 148 12.26 -5.87 13.94
N ILE A 149 13.13 -4.91 14.19
CA ILE A 149 14.38 -4.75 13.44
C ILE A 149 15.61 -4.99 14.32
N THR A 150 16.69 -5.35 13.66
CA THR A 150 17.99 -5.58 14.30
C THR A 150 19.03 -4.67 13.67
N LEU A 151 19.85 -4.02 14.51
CA LEU A 151 20.92 -3.11 14.11
C LEU A 151 22.29 -3.68 14.48
N GLN A 152 23.27 -3.50 13.59
CA GLN A 152 24.65 -3.88 13.84
C GLN A 152 25.36 -2.82 14.68
N GLU A 153 26.03 -3.22 15.77
CA GLU A 153 26.85 -2.31 16.57
C GLU A 153 28.01 -1.72 15.75
N SER A 154 28.31 -0.44 15.92
CA SER A 154 29.42 0.22 15.21
C SER A 154 30.78 -0.32 15.66
N GLY A 155 31.64 -0.64 14.68
CA GLY A 155 33.04 -1.04 14.94
C GLY A 155 33.22 -2.46 15.48
N SER A 156 32.21 -3.33 15.32
CA SER A 156 32.29 -4.77 15.56
C SER A 156 33.14 -5.51 14.54
#